data_AF-A0AAV9UE79-F1
#
_entry.id   AF-A0AAV9UE79-F1
#
_cell.length_a   1.000
_cell.length_b   1.000
_cell.length_c   1.000
_cell.angle_alpha   90.00
_cell.angle_beta   90.00
_cell.angle_gamma   90.00
#
_symmetry.space_group_name_H-M   'P 1'
#
loop_
_entity.id
_entity.type
_entity.pdbx_description
1 polymer ?
#
loop_
_entity_poly.entity_id
_entity_poly.type
_entity_poly.pdbx_seq_one_letter_code
_entity_poly.pdbx_strand_id
1 'polypeptide(L)'
;MSLNPNSLTRRQFSEAFINTDPPSGADAEYISIFRATQHLLSLLINDAGMVETGNAEQPFMEPAKSKNRVYAMWDFVGRTMGILINGVQSPSNPGRMRDAAWKDVVGRTQMADMLIQEQARGDSMHQMSWGSGFDTRFPFGDDIKQASAAAAAN
;
A
#
# COMPACT_ATOMS: atom_id res chain seq x y z
N MET A 1 -4.08 5.99 -20.00
CA MET A 1 -5.46 5.60 -19.66
C MET A 1 -5.92 6.44 -18.48
N SER A 2 -7.15 6.95 -18.48
CA SER A 2 -7.71 7.59 -17.28
C SER A 2 -8.04 6.50 -16.26
N LEU A 3 -7.49 6.61 -15.04
CA LEU A 3 -7.80 5.69 -13.93
C LEU A 3 -9.17 6.06 -13.36
N ASN A 4 -10.24 5.65 -14.04
CA ASN A 4 -11.59 5.83 -13.52
C ASN A 4 -11.86 4.77 -12.44
N PRO A 5 -11.94 5.15 -11.16
CA PRO A 5 -12.13 4.18 -10.07
C PRO A 5 -13.51 3.52 -10.11
N ASN A 6 -14.47 4.09 -10.86
CA ASN A 6 -15.81 3.52 -11.00
C ASN A 6 -15.89 2.37 -12.01
N SER A 7 -14.85 2.18 -12.84
CA SER A 7 -14.84 1.16 -13.90
C SER A 7 -13.68 0.19 -13.83
N LEU A 8 -12.65 0.47 -13.02
CA LEU A 8 -11.49 -0.40 -12.86
C LEU A 8 -11.63 -1.28 -11.63
N THR A 9 -11.11 -2.50 -11.74
CA THR A 9 -10.93 -3.39 -10.58
C THR A 9 -9.78 -2.89 -9.70
N ARG A 10 -9.74 -3.35 -8.44
CA ARG A 10 -8.61 -3.07 -7.53
C ARG A 10 -7.28 -3.54 -8.12
N ARG A 11 -7.28 -4.69 -8.81
CA ARG A 11 -6.12 -5.20 -9.55
C ARG A 11 -5.66 -4.22 -10.63
N GLN A 12 -6.55 -3.83 -11.53
CA GLN A 12 -6.22 -2.91 -12.63
C GLN A 12 -5.71 -1.55 -12.11
N PHE A 13 -6.32 -1.04 -11.03
CA PHE A 13 -5.88 0.20 -10.39
C PHE A 13 -4.49 0.06 -9.78
N SER A 14 -4.21 -1.06 -9.10
CA SER A 14 -2.90 -1.35 -8.52
C SER A 14 -1.84 -1.51 -9.59
N GLU A 15 -2.13 -2.22 -10.68
CA GLU A 15 -1.22 -2.42 -11.81
C GLU A 15 -0.81 -1.10 -12.45
N ALA A 16 -1.72 -0.12 -12.54
CA ALA A 16 -1.36 1.20 -13.03
C ALA A 16 -0.30 1.88 -12.15
N PHE A 17 -0.44 1.76 -10.82
CA PHE A 17 0.56 2.28 -9.89
C PHE A 17 1.87 1.49 -9.94
N ILE A 18 1.81 0.17 -10.01
CA ILE A 18 2.99 -0.72 -10.09
C ILE A 18 3.81 -0.45 -11.36
N ASN A 19 3.14 -0.14 -12.47
CA ASN A 19 3.78 0.13 -13.76
C ASN A 19 4.15 1.60 -13.99
N THR A 20 3.88 2.49 -13.03
CA THR A 20 4.26 3.90 -13.14
C THR A 20 5.76 4.05 -12.86
N ASP A 21 6.47 4.82 -13.67
CA ASP A 21 7.87 5.15 -13.37
C ASP A 21 7.97 6.30 -12.34
N PRO A 22 9.00 6.29 -11.48
CA PRO A 22 9.26 7.43 -10.62
C PRO A 22 9.55 8.68 -11.48
N PRO A 23 9.25 9.89 -10.97
CA PRO A 23 9.52 11.13 -11.70
C PRO A 23 10.99 11.24 -12.12
N SER A 24 11.22 11.73 -13.34
CA SER A 24 12.58 11.99 -13.81
C SER A 24 13.29 13.00 -12.91
N GLY A 25 14.54 12.71 -12.54
CA GLY A 25 15.33 13.55 -11.64
C GLY A 25 14.92 13.49 -10.17
N ALA A 26 14.07 12.52 -9.78
CA ALA A 26 13.83 12.22 -8.38
C ALA A 26 15.12 11.80 -7.68
N ASP A 27 15.22 12.10 -6.38
CA ASP A 27 16.37 11.71 -5.58
C ASP A 27 16.35 10.20 -5.27
N ALA A 28 17.51 9.68 -4.85
CA ALA A 28 17.67 8.24 -4.64
C ALA A 28 16.78 7.69 -3.52
N GLU A 29 16.51 8.47 -2.46
CA GLU A 29 15.65 8.08 -1.34
C GLU A 29 14.20 7.98 -1.80
N TYR A 30 13.71 8.99 -2.53
CA TYR A 30 12.40 8.96 -3.17
C TYR A 30 12.25 7.74 -4.08
N ILE A 31 13.22 7.48 -4.96
CA ILE A 31 13.17 6.33 -5.88
C ILE A 31 13.13 5.02 -5.09
N SER A 32 13.93 4.89 -4.04
CA SER A 32 13.97 3.68 -3.20
C SER A 32 12.61 3.41 -2.57
N ILE A 33 12.03 4.40 -1.88
CA ILE A 33 10.71 4.26 -1.25
C ILE A 33 9.61 4.03 -2.29
N PHE A 34 9.67 4.70 -3.43
CA PHE A 34 8.71 4.51 -4.52
C PHE A 34 8.73 3.07 -5.04
N ARG A 35 9.90 2.52 -5.35
CA ARG A 35 10.04 1.14 -5.85
C ARG A 35 9.70 0.11 -4.77
N ALA A 36 10.07 0.35 -3.51
CA ALA A 36 9.71 -0.53 -2.40
C ALA A 36 8.19 -0.56 -2.18
N THR A 37 7.51 0.60 -2.29
CA THR A 37 6.05 0.70 -2.20
C THR A 37 5.37 -0.04 -3.36
N GLN A 38 5.90 0.06 -4.59
CA GLN A 38 5.40 -0.72 -5.73
C GLN A 38 5.54 -2.22 -5.53
N HIS A 39 6.69 -2.67 -5.02
CA HIS A 39 6.93 -4.08 -4.75
C HIS A 39 5.97 -4.61 -3.68
N LEU A 40 5.83 -3.90 -2.55
CA LEU A 40 4.90 -4.30 -1.50
C LEU A 40 3.45 -4.32 -1.98
N LEU A 41 3.03 -3.32 -2.77
CA LEU A 41 1.70 -3.28 -3.37
C LEU A 41 1.45 -4.47 -4.31
N SER A 42 2.47 -4.88 -5.08
CA SER A 42 2.35 -6.02 -6.00
C SER A 42 2.19 -7.34 -5.26
N LEU A 43 2.89 -7.53 -4.13
CA LEU A 43 2.69 -8.71 -3.29
C LEU A 43 1.28 -8.72 -2.71
N LEU A 44 0.83 -7.60 -2.13
CA LEU A 44 -0.47 -7.50 -1.47
C LEU A 44 -1.66 -7.74 -2.41
N ILE A 45 -1.66 -7.19 -3.63
CA ILE A 45 -2.79 -7.38 -4.58
C ILE A 45 -2.87 -8.82 -5.12
N ASN A 46 -1.76 -9.57 -5.07
CA ASN A 46 -1.66 -10.95 -5.54
C ASN A 46 -1.78 -11.99 -4.41
N ASP A 47 -1.80 -11.55 -3.16
CA ASP A 47 -1.93 -12.43 -1.99
C ASP A 47 -3.32 -13.10 -1.93
N ALA A 48 -3.37 -14.29 -1.32
CA ALA A 48 -4.58 -15.09 -1.13
C ALA A 48 -5.74 -14.29 -0.48
N GLY A 49 -5.43 -13.41 0.48
CA GLY A 49 -6.42 -12.55 1.12
C GLY A 49 -7.10 -11.56 0.17
N MET A 50 -6.47 -11.24 -0.96
CA MET A 50 -7.08 -10.45 -2.04
C MET A 50 -7.70 -11.32 -3.14
N VAL A 51 -7.02 -12.39 -3.54
CA VAL A 51 -7.42 -13.23 -4.69
C VAL A 51 -8.55 -14.20 -4.33
N GLU A 52 -8.40 -15.01 -3.29
CA GLU A 52 -9.37 -16.05 -2.93
C GLU A 52 -10.70 -15.46 -2.44
N THR A 53 -10.63 -14.28 -1.83
CA THR A 53 -11.82 -13.53 -1.39
C THR A 53 -12.52 -12.81 -2.53
N GLY A 54 -11.90 -12.75 -3.71
CA GLY A 54 -12.39 -12.02 -4.87
C GLY A 54 -12.34 -10.49 -4.70
N ASN A 55 -11.59 -9.98 -3.72
CA ASN A 55 -11.38 -8.56 -3.50
C ASN A 55 -10.60 -7.91 -4.65
N ALA A 56 -9.60 -8.60 -5.22
CA ALA A 56 -8.76 -8.08 -6.30
C ALA A 56 -9.55 -7.73 -7.57
N GLU A 57 -10.53 -8.57 -7.92
CA GLU A 57 -11.36 -8.43 -9.13
C GLU A 57 -12.59 -7.55 -8.93
N GLN A 58 -12.83 -7.10 -7.70
CA GLN A 58 -13.97 -6.23 -7.42
C GLN A 58 -13.69 -4.80 -7.94
N PRO A 59 -14.71 -4.08 -8.44
CA PRO A 59 -14.58 -2.65 -8.73
C PRO A 59 -14.02 -1.88 -7.54
N PHE A 60 -13.13 -0.94 -7.82
CA PHE A 60 -12.35 -0.25 -6.79
C PHE A 60 -13.23 0.41 -5.72
N MET A 61 -14.33 1.05 -6.14
CA MET A 61 -15.23 1.82 -5.28
C MET A 61 -16.21 0.97 -4.45
N GLU A 62 -16.33 -0.33 -4.72
CA GLU A 62 -17.25 -1.16 -3.95
C GLU A 62 -16.68 -1.50 -2.56
N PRO A 63 -17.54 -1.80 -1.56
CA PRO A 63 -17.08 -2.37 -0.30
C PRO A 63 -16.40 -3.72 -0.50
N ALA A 64 -15.32 -4.00 0.23
CA ALA A 64 -14.64 -5.29 0.13
C ALA A 64 -15.55 -6.48 0.45
N LYS A 65 -15.42 -7.56 -0.35
CA LYS A 65 -16.09 -8.85 -0.11
C LYS A 65 -15.62 -9.50 1.20
N SER A 66 -14.32 -9.41 1.48
CA SER A 66 -13.74 -9.80 2.77
C SER A 66 -12.95 -8.65 3.35
N LYS A 67 -13.28 -8.26 4.58
CA LYS A 67 -12.48 -7.30 5.34
C LYS A 67 -11.40 -8.07 6.10
N ASN A 68 -10.27 -8.29 5.45
CA ASN A 68 -9.10 -8.97 6.03
C ASN A 68 -7.89 -8.03 6.10
N ARG A 69 -6.85 -8.45 6.82
CA ARG A 69 -5.62 -7.65 7.00
C ARG A 69 -4.89 -7.33 5.70
N VAL A 70 -4.92 -8.24 4.73
CA VAL A 70 -4.25 -8.08 3.44
C VAL A 70 -4.95 -6.98 2.64
N TYR A 71 -6.28 -7.00 2.58
CA TYR A 71 -7.07 -5.91 2.00
C TYR A 71 -6.81 -4.57 2.70
N ALA A 72 -6.76 -4.58 4.04
CA ALA A 72 -6.50 -3.37 4.82
C ALA A 72 -5.13 -2.76 4.48
N MET A 73 -4.10 -3.61 4.42
CA MET A 73 -2.75 -3.19 4.10
C MET A 73 -2.60 -2.79 2.64
N TRP A 74 -3.28 -3.48 1.72
CA TRP A 74 -3.37 -3.09 0.32
C TRP A 74 -3.94 -1.67 0.15
N ASP A 75 -5.05 -1.34 0.82
CA ASP A 75 -5.65 0.01 0.76
C ASP A 75 -4.69 1.06 1.34
N PHE A 76 -4.05 0.74 2.46
CA PHE A 76 -3.11 1.65 3.13
C PHE A 76 -1.85 1.93 2.28
N VAL A 77 -1.22 0.89 1.73
CA VAL A 77 -0.05 1.00 0.85
C VAL A 77 -0.45 1.66 -0.48
N GLY A 78 -1.61 1.33 -1.04
CA GLY A 78 -2.13 1.94 -2.26
C GLY A 78 -2.34 3.46 -2.12
N ARG A 79 -2.87 3.93 -0.98
CA ARG A 79 -2.96 5.38 -0.69
C ARG A 79 -1.59 6.03 -0.54
N THR A 80 -0.65 5.34 0.09
CA THR A 80 0.75 5.81 0.21
C THR A 80 1.37 6.02 -1.17
N MET A 81 1.15 5.08 -2.09
CA MET A 81 1.54 5.21 -3.49
C MET A 81 0.86 6.38 -4.20
N GLY A 82 -0.43 6.61 -3.93
CA GLY A 82 -1.17 7.77 -4.44
C GLY A 82 -0.56 9.11 -3.98
N ILE A 83 -0.10 9.19 -2.72
CA ILE A 83 0.58 10.37 -2.16
C ILE A 83 1.96 10.57 -2.79
N LEU A 84 2.73 9.50 -2.99
CA LEU A 84 4.00 9.57 -3.71
C LEU A 84 3.80 10.20 -5.10
N ILE A 85 2.88 9.64 -5.90
CA ILE A 85 2.66 10.07 -7.29
C ILE A 85 2.12 11.50 -7.37
N ASN A 86 1.18 11.89 -6.50
CA ASN A 86 0.38 13.11 -6.70
C ASN A 86 0.58 14.18 -5.61
N GLY A 87 1.16 13.83 -4.47
CA GLY A 87 1.24 14.69 -3.29
C GLY A 87 2.63 15.26 -3.03
N VAL A 88 3.69 14.53 -3.35
CA VAL A 88 5.07 15.01 -3.15
C VAL A 88 5.42 16.07 -4.20
N GLN A 89 5.73 17.28 -3.73
CA GLN A 89 5.93 18.46 -4.58
C GLN A 89 7.35 18.54 -5.14
N SER A 90 8.34 18.02 -4.41
CA SER A 90 9.75 18.10 -4.80
C SER A 90 10.45 16.73 -4.73
N PRO A 91 10.14 15.80 -5.65
CA PRO A 91 10.76 14.46 -5.67
C PRO A 91 12.28 14.47 -5.81
N SER A 92 12.90 15.55 -6.27
CA SER A 92 14.36 15.67 -6.42
C SER A 92 15.09 16.04 -5.13
N ASN A 93 14.36 16.45 -4.08
CA ASN A 93 14.94 16.86 -2.79
C ASN A 93 13.88 16.96 -1.67
N PRO A 94 13.08 15.92 -1.43
CA PRO A 94 11.86 16.04 -0.61
C PRO A 94 12.17 16.25 0.88
N GLY A 95 13.23 15.61 1.39
CA GLY A 95 13.67 15.75 2.78
C GLY A 95 14.14 17.16 3.15
N ARG A 96 14.91 17.84 2.29
CA ARG A 96 15.42 19.19 2.60
C ARG A 96 14.34 20.26 2.50
N MET A 97 13.35 20.07 1.62
CA MET A 97 12.22 21.00 1.46
C MET A 97 11.18 20.86 2.57
N ARG A 98 11.35 19.90 3.51
CA ARG A 98 10.40 19.62 4.60
C ARG A 98 8.99 19.31 4.08
N ASP A 99 8.90 18.72 2.89
CA ASP A 99 7.65 18.39 2.21
C ASP A 99 6.75 17.55 3.14
N ALA A 100 5.53 18.04 3.40
CA ALA A 100 4.60 17.41 4.32
C ALA A 100 4.08 16.06 3.78
N ALA A 101 3.87 15.96 2.46
CA ALA A 101 3.47 14.72 1.82
C ALA A 101 4.60 13.69 1.90
N TRP A 102 5.86 14.13 1.73
CA TRP A 102 7.01 13.24 1.91
C TRP A 102 7.10 12.69 3.34
N LYS A 103 6.96 13.55 4.35
CA LYS A 103 6.96 13.11 5.76
C LYS A 103 5.83 12.13 6.06
N ASP A 104 4.66 12.37 5.48
CA ASP A 104 3.52 11.45 5.61
C ASP A 104 3.84 10.10 4.96
N VAL A 105 4.43 10.09 3.76
CA VAL A 105 4.87 8.85 3.09
C VAL A 105 5.86 8.07 3.95
N VAL A 106 6.93 8.70 4.45
CA VAL A 106 7.94 8.04 5.28
C VAL A 106 7.30 7.46 6.55
N GLY A 107 6.45 8.23 7.23
CA GLY A 107 5.72 7.77 8.41
C GLY A 107 4.76 6.61 8.11
N ARG A 108 4.08 6.64 6.97
CA ARG A 108 3.22 5.54 6.51
C ARG A 108 4.02 4.29 6.17
N THR A 109 5.19 4.41 5.57
CA THR A 109 6.05 3.26 5.28
C THR A 109 6.50 2.56 6.56
N GLN A 110 6.92 3.33 7.58
CA GLN A 110 7.26 2.79 8.90
C GLN A 110 6.04 2.16 9.61
N MET A 111 4.88 2.81 9.51
CA MET A 111 3.64 2.28 10.08
C MET A 111 3.20 0.98 9.38
N ALA A 112 3.32 0.90 8.06
CA ALA A 112 3.00 -0.30 7.29
C ALA A 112 3.86 -1.47 7.78
N ASP A 113 5.18 -1.27 7.90
CA ASP A 113 6.07 -2.31 8.42
C ASP A 113 5.69 -2.74 9.83
N MET A 114 5.52 -1.79 10.77
CA MET A 114 5.10 -2.10 12.14
C MET A 114 3.82 -2.96 12.16
N LEU A 115 2.81 -2.64 11.36
CA LEU A 115 1.53 -3.39 11.34
C LEU A 115 1.63 -4.75 10.64
N ILE A 116 2.56 -4.89 9.69
CA ILE A 116 2.85 -6.16 9.02
C ILE A 116 3.64 -7.09 9.95
N GLN A 117 4.63 -6.57 10.67
CA GLN A 117 5.43 -7.36 11.63
C GLN A 117 4.62 -7.70 12.89
N GLU A 118 3.91 -6.73 13.45
CA GLU A 118 3.08 -6.88 14.67
C GLU A 118 1.62 -7.20 14.31
N GLN A 119 1.38 -8.36 13.70
CA GLN A 119 0.05 -8.72 13.18
C GLN A 119 -1.07 -8.59 14.21
N ALA A 120 -0.83 -8.93 15.49
CA ALA A 120 -1.83 -8.79 16.55
C ALA A 120 -2.26 -7.34 16.78
N ARG A 121 -1.32 -6.38 16.64
CA ARG A 121 -1.60 -4.95 16.75
C ARG A 121 -2.42 -4.48 15.56
N GLY A 122 -2.04 -4.89 14.34
CA GLY A 122 -2.81 -4.60 13.13
C GLY A 122 -4.23 -5.15 13.20
N ASP A 123 -4.38 -6.41 13.61
CA ASP A 123 -5.68 -7.06 13.79
C ASP A 123 -6.55 -6.30 14.80
N SER A 124 -6.00 -5.89 15.94
CA SER A 124 -6.74 -5.09 16.93
C SER A 124 -7.23 -3.76 16.35
N MET A 125 -6.39 -3.05 15.59
CA MET A 125 -6.78 -1.80 14.92
C MET A 125 -7.90 -2.02 13.89
N HIS A 126 -7.82 -3.08 13.09
CA HIS A 126 -8.85 -3.39 12.10
C HIS A 126 -10.14 -3.91 12.74
N GLN A 127 -10.07 -4.68 13.81
CA GLN A 127 -11.23 -5.12 14.58
C GLN A 127 -11.97 -3.94 15.22
N MET A 128 -11.26 -2.94 15.74
CA MET A 128 -11.91 -1.71 16.23
C MET A 128 -12.67 -0.97 15.11
N SER A 129 -12.18 -1.06 13.86
CA SER A 129 -12.75 -0.36 12.71
C SER A 129 -13.91 -1.12 12.06
N TRP A 130 -13.83 -2.45 12.00
CA TRP A 130 -14.74 -3.31 11.24
C TRP A 130 -15.54 -4.31 12.08
N GLY A 131 -15.29 -4.36 13.38
CA GLY A 131 -15.98 -5.22 14.33
C GLY A 131 -15.79 -6.71 14.06
N SER A 132 -16.82 -7.48 14.37
CA SER A 132 -16.85 -8.94 14.23
C SER A 132 -16.79 -9.45 12.78
N GLY A 133 -16.81 -8.57 11.79
CA GLY A 133 -16.68 -8.92 10.37
C GLY A 133 -15.24 -9.02 9.86
N PHE A 134 -14.25 -8.89 10.74
CA PHE A 134 -12.84 -8.98 10.38
C PHE A 134 -12.39 -10.43 10.19
N ASP A 135 -11.83 -10.71 9.02
CA ASP A 135 -11.39 -12.03 8.60
C ASP A 135 -9.88 -12.20 8.84
N THR A 136 -9.55 -13.04 9.82
CA THR A 136 -8.17 -13.27 10.29
C THR A 136 -7.45 -14.42 9.58
N ARG A 137 -8.11 -15.08 8.60
CA ARG A 137 -7.60 -16.33 7.97
C ARG A 137 -6.38 -16.14 7.09
N PHE A 138 -6.06 -14.90 6.70
CA PHE A 138 -5.02 -14.58 5.73
C PHE A 138 -3.84 -13.87 6.42
N PRO A 139 -2.88 -14.60 7.03
CA PRO A 139 -1.67 -14.01 7.60
C PRO A 139 -0.77 -13.46 6.48
N PHE A 140 0.09 -12.49 6.81
CA PHE A 140 1.10 -12.03 5.87
C PHE A 140 2.18 -13.11 5.65
N GLY A 141 2.50 -13.39 4.40
CA GLY A 141 3.63 -14.21 4.01
C GLY A 141 4.98 -13.57 4.37
N ASP A 142 6.03 -14.38 4.38
CA ASP A 142 7.38 -13.91 4.72
C ASP A 142 7.94 -12.94 3.66
N ASP A 143 7.52 -13.08 2.41
CA ASP A 143 7.82 -12.15 1.32
C ASP A 143 7.27 -10.75 1.59
N ILE A 144 6.02 -10.63 2.03
CA ILE A 144 5.39 -9.36 2.41
C ILE A 144 6.12 -8.73 3.60
N LYS A 145 6.46 -9.54 4.62
CA LYS A 145 7.22 -9.06 5.79
C LYS A 145 8.63 -8.60 5.44
N GLN A 146 9.32 -9.30 4.55
CA GLN A 146 10.64 -8.89 4.09
C GLN A 146 10.56 -7.62 3.25
N ALA A 147 9.58 -7.51 2.35
CA ALA A 147 9.36 -6.33 1.54
C ALA A 147 9.02 -5.09 2.39
N SER A 148 8.21 -5.22 3.43
CA SER A 148 7.89 -4.10 4.33
C SER A 148 9.10 -3.64 5.13
N ALA A 149 9.89 -4.57 5.65
CA ALA A 149 11.11 -4.25 6.40
C ALA A 149 12.13 -3.52 5.51
N ALA A 150 12.31 -3.99 4.27
CA ALA A 150 13.18 -3.34 3.30
C ALA A 150 12.68 -1.93 2.92
N ALA A 151 11.37 -1.72 2.84
CA ALA A 151 10.79 -0.39 2.59
C ALA A 151 11.06 0.59 3.75
N ALA A 152 10.92 0.12 5.00
CA ALA A 152 11.08 0.94 6.20
C ALA A 152 12.52 1.23 6.61
N ALA A 153 13.51 0.52 6.03
CA ALA A 153 14.93 0.72 6.30
C ALA A 153 15.57 1.91 5.54
N ASN A 154 14.80 2.62 4.72
CA ASN A 154 15.26 3.77 3.92
C ASN A 154 15.24 5.08 4.72
#